data_AF-A0A7J4CRZ4-F1
#
_entry.id   AF-A0A7J4CRZ4-F1
#
_cell.length_a   1.000
_cell.length_b   1.000
_cell.length_c   1.000
_cell.angle_alpha   90.00
_cell.angle_beta   90.00
_cell.angle_gamma   90.00
#
_symmetry.space_group_name_H-M   'P 1'
#
loop_
_entity.id
_entity.type
_entity.pdbx_description
1 polymer ?
#
loop_
_entity_poly.entity_id
_entity_poly.type
_entity_poly.pdbx_seq_one_letter_code
_entity_poly.pdbx_strand_id
1 'polypeptide(L)'
;MKSQSNSSSSEIRKTIENNWQEYLSKYGNLFRSDSISGSSPPSIFVGSYGYPKVGVGPMLPPIHGDTTLLDSPELWLGKTLEDIVNFRLSLVRGIEKISIQNTQGRFIENLHEVAMSSHSIDTDLQFHKTTLPVTTIDGESAPFGPVGDIKSAKFFGTRSDKSIERVYYDHDLKAQDAVLTLYNKGIDISKIQKCFSIGMLGKKRKLVPTKWSITATDDIISKSLVSEILEFDLIDSCRIFSHDHLGNMFSVILFPHRWLFEMQEAWHDENKIGFGFDSEDARGIDHPPAIAGAYFAAKLGVAEYLVQEKLQAAVLVLREIRPEYAVPVGVWQIREAIRAAMKKEPYIAGNFIDGVNFASKRMSIGKSEWLSRGRLLKMLKQKSISEFF
;
A
#
# COMPACT_ATOMS: atom_id res chain seq x y z
N MET A 1 29.17 17.03 13.81
CA MET A 1 29.35 16.50 12.45
C MET A 1 29.29 14.98 12.52
N LYS A 2 28.12 14.39 12.23
CA LYS A 2 28.01 12.95 11.98
C LYS A 2 28.16 12.76 10.48
N SER A 3 29.17 12.02 10.07
CA SER A 3 29.39 11.60 8.68
C SER A 3 28.24 10.68 8.27
N GLN A 4 27.22 11.23 7.60
CA GLN A 4 26.29 10.44 6.82
C GLN A 4 27.06 9.97 5.58
N SER A 5 27.17 8.66 5.42
CA SER A 5 27.59 8.04 4.18
C SER A 5 26.58 8.45 3.10
N ASN A 6 26.93 9.45 2.28
CA ASN A 6 26.18 9.85 1.09
C ASN A 6 26.32 8.76 0.01
N SER A 7 25.72 7.60 0.24
CA SER A 7 25.51 6.64 -0.84
C SER A 7 24.36 7.15 -1.69
N SER A 8 24.61 7.36 -2.98
CA SER A 8 23.54 7.75 -3.90
C SER A 8 22.45 6.66 -3.94
N SER A 9 21.19 7.03 -4.20
CA SER A 9 20.11 6.05 -4.39
C SER A 9 20.48 4.98 -5.43
N SER A 10 21.29 5.35 -6.42
CA SER A 10 21.84 4.45 -7.44
C SER A 10 22.79 3.39 -6.88
N GLU A 11 23.63 3.72 -5.89
CA GLU A 11 24.56 2.78 -5.25
C GLU A 11 23.84 1.79 -4.35
N ILE A 12 22.85 2.26 -3.59
CA ILE A 12 22.02 1.41 -2.73
C ILE A 12 21.27 0.40 -3.62
N ARG A 13 20.68 0.88 -4.71
CA ARG A 13 20.00 0.01 -5.68
C ARG A 13 20.94 -1.03 -6.28
N LYS A 14 22.13 -0.63 -6.74
CA LYS A 14 23.15 -1.55 -7.27
C LYS A 14 23.57 -2.60 -6.25
N THR A 15 23.70 -2.23 -4.98
CA THR A 15 24.02 -3.18 -3.91
C THR A 15 22.92 -4.24 -3.76
N ILE A 16 21.66 -3.80 -3.71
CA ILE A 16 20.51 -4.71 -3.63
C ILE A 16 20.43 -5.61 -4.88
N GLU A 17 20.66 -5.04 -6.07
CA GLU A 17 20.69 -5.80 -7.33
C GLU A 17 21.81 -6.85 -7.34
N ASN A 18 23.00 -6.51 -6.88
CA ASN A 18 24.13 -7.44 -6.81
C ASN A 18 23.84 -8.60 -5.85
N ASN A 19 23.30 -8.30 -4.65
CA ASN A 19 22.90 -9.32 -3.68
C ASN A 19 21.83 -10.27 -4.27
N TRP A 20 20.88 -9.71 -5.03
CA TRP A 20 19.88 -10.51 -5.74
C TRP A 20 20.48 -11.37 -6.86
N GLN A 21 21.43 -10.83 -7.64
CA GLN A 21 22.13 -11.59 -8.67
C GLN A 21 22.95 -12.74 -8.07
N GLU A 22 23.61 -12.52 -6.93
CA GLU A 22 24.29 -13.57 -6.18
C GLU A 22 23.30 -14.65 -5.72
N TYR A 23 22.15 -14.26 -5.16
CA TYR A 23 21.08 -15.20 -4.79
C TYR A 23 20.59 -16.01 -5.99
N LEU A 24 20.32 -15.37 -7.13
CA LEU A 24 19.93 -16.04 -8.38
C LEU A 24 21.02 -16.96 -8.92
N SER A 25 22.30 -16.63 -8.76
CA SER A 25 23.38 -17.53 -9.18
C SER A 25 23.45 -18.78 -8.31
N LYS A 26 23.21 -18.63 -7.00
CA LYS A 26 23.24 -19.71 -6.01
C LYS A 26 22.02 -20.63 -6.11
N TYR A 27 20.85 -20.06 -6.40
CA TYR A 27 19.56 -20.77 -6.45
C TYR A 27 18.95 -20.81 -7.86
N GLY A 28 19.74 -20.53 -8.90
CA GLY A 28 19.26 -20.34 -10.27
C GLY A 28 18.48 -21.52 -10.84
N ASN A 29 18.79 -22.74 -10.38
CA ASN A 29 18.07 -23.95 -10.76
C ASN A 29 16.61 -23.95 -10.29
N LEU A 30 16.31 -23.34 -9.13
CA LEU A 30 14.96 -23.24 -8.58
C LEU A 30 14.09 -22.23 -9.35
N PHE A 31 14.72 -21.20 -9.91
CA PHE A 31 14.05 -20.12 -10.66
C PHE A 31 14.16 -20.26 -12.18
N ARG A 32 14.81 -21.32 -12.68
CA ARG A 32 14.94 -21.65 -14.12
C ARG A 32 14.47 -23.08 -14.38
N SER A 33 13.32 -23.41 -13.81
CA SER A 33 12.64 -24.68 -14.00
C SER A 33 11.33 -24.47 -14.77
N ASP A 34 10.84 -25.52 -15.42
CA ASP A 34 9.49 -25.58 -15.98
C ASP A 34 8.43 -25.97 -14.93
N SER A 35 8.87 -26.22 -13.70
CA SER A 35 8.03 -26.54 -12.55
C SER A 35 8.60 -25.99 -11.25
N ILE A 36 7.72 -25.57 -10.35
CA ILE A 36 8.06 -25.06 -9.02
C ILE A 36 7.06 -25.62 -8.01
N SER A 37 7.58 -26.00 -6.85
CA SER A 37 6.80 -26.46 -5.70
C SER A 37 7.22 -25.67 -4.47
N GLY A 38 6.25 -25.33 -3.64
CA GLY A 38 6.46 -24.59 -2.41
C GLY A 38 5.16 -24.32 -1.67
N SER A 39 5.23 -23.55 -0.60
CA SER A 39 4.07 -23.06 0.12
C SER A 39 3.82 -21.62 -0.29
N SER A 40 2.78 -21.39 -1.09
CA SER A 40 2.33 -20.05 -1.46
C SER A 40 1.90 -19.31 -0.20
N PRO A 41 2.36 -18.08 0.07
CA PRO A 41 1.54 -17.21 0.91
C PRO A 41 0.15 -17.13 0.25
N PRO A 42 -0.94 -16.82 0.99
CA PRO A 42 -2.25 -16.58 0.39
C PRO A 42 -2.19 -15.31 -0.47
N SER A 43 -1.60 -15.43 -1.64
CA SER A 43 -0.99 -14.36 -2.43
C SER A 43 -1.29 -14.60 -3.89
N ILE A 44 -1.94 -13.61 -4.46
CA ILE A 44 -2.39 -13.60 -5.84
C ILE A 44 -2.03 -12.27 -6.46
N PHE A 45 -1.95 -12.25 -7.78
CA PHE A 45 -1.64 -11.06 -8.54
C PHE A 45 -2.58 -10.93 -9.74
N VAL A 46 -3.03 -9.70 -9.98
CA VAL A 46 -3.74 -9.31 -11.19
C VAL A 46 -3.00 -8.13 -11.80
N GLY A 47 -2.41 -8.35 -12.98
CA GLY A 47 -1.67 -7.34 -13.72
C GLY A 47 -2.57 -6.25 -14.31
N SER A 48 -1.97 -5.12 -14.68
CA SER A 48 -2.63 -4.06 -15.46
C SER A 48 -2.28 -4.09 -16.95
N TYR A 49 -1.17 -4.75 -17.31
CA TYR A 49 -0.71 -4.83 -18.69
C TYR A 49 -1.66 -5.68 -19.54
N GLY A 50 -2.02 -5.17 -20.73
CA GLY A 50 -2.94 -5.84 -21.66
C GLY A 50 -4.44 -5.65 -21.36
N TYR A 51 -4.80 -4.78 -20.40
CA TYR A 51 -6.19 -4.51 -20.03
C TYR A 51 -7.07 -4.24 -21.28
N PRO A 52 -8.25 -4.88 -21.42
CA PRO A 52 -9.00 -5.66 -20.41
C PRO A 52 -8.64 -7.15 -20.31
N LYS A 53 -7.62 -7.65 -21.02
CA LYS A 53 -7.11 -9.03 -20.88
C LYS A 53 -5.81 -9.01 -20.08
N VAL A 54 -5.90 -9.35 -18.80
CA VAL A 54 -4.82 -9.16 -17.84
C VAL A 54 -4.19 -10.50 -17.45
N GLY A 55 -2.93 -10.44 -17.05
CA GLY A 55 -2.25 -11.59 -16.46
C GLY A 55 -2.68 -11.81 -15.02
N VAL A 56 -3.10 -13.04 -14.69
CA VAL A 56 -3.60 -13.41 -13.36
C VAL A 56 -2.96 -14.70 -12.89
N GLY A 57 -2.63 -14.79 -11.61
CA GLY A 57 -2.25 -16.06 -11.00
C GLY A 57 -1.67 -15.93 -9.59
N PRO A 58 -1.19 -17.05 -9.02
CA PRO A 58 -0.65 -17.10 -7.68
C PRO A 58 0.80 -16.61 -7.65
N MET A 59 1.27 -16.29 -6.44
CA MET A 59 2.67 -15.94 -6.18
C MET A 59 3.29 -16.96 -5.22
N LEU A 60 4.26 -17.73 -5.70
CA LEU A 60 4.79 -18.91 -5.01
C LEU A 60 6.31 -18.81 -4.82
N PRO A 61 6.83 -18.94 -3.60
CA PRO A 61 8.26 -19.10 -3.38
C PRO A 61 8.68 -20.57 -3.51
N PRO A 62 9.94 -20.88 -3.89
CA PRO A 62 10.46 -22.26 -3.97
C PRO A 62 10.86 -22.82 -2.59
N ILE A 63 10.04 -22.60 -1.57
CA ILE A 63 10.25 -23.07 -0.19
C ILE A 63 8.92 -23.57 0.39
N HIS A 64 8.97 -24.57 1.27
CA HIS A 64 7.81 -25.05 2.01
C HIS A 64 7.81 -24.57 3.46
N GLY A 65 6.63 -24.46 4.05
CA GLY A 65 6.40 -24.05 5.44
C GLY A 65 5.56 -22.78 5.54
N ASP A 66 5.71 -22.06 6.66
CA ASP A 66 5.03 -20.77 6.85
C ASP A 66 5.75 -19.67 6.05
N THR A 67 5.09 -19.26 4.98
CA THR A 67 5.55 -18.21 4.06
C THR A 67 4.69 -16.95 4.15
N THR A 68 3.80 -16.87 5.15
CA THR A 68 2.85 -15.75 5.34
C THR A 68 3.56 -14.41 5.38
N LEU A 69 4.74 -14.36 6.00
CA LEU A 69 5.57 -13.16 6.06
C LEU A 69 5.95 -12.62 4.68
N LEU A 70 6.04 -13.43 3.63
CA LEU A 70 6.52 -12.98 2.32
C LEU A 70 5.53 -12.09 1.56
N ASP A 71 4.26 -12.04 1.98
CA ASP A 71 3.24 -11.19 1.36
C ASP A 71 2.18 -10.70 2.36
N SER A 72 2.65 -10.30 3.55
CA SER A 72 1.83 -9.67 4.60
C SER A 72 2.44 -8.31 4.99
N PRO A 73 2.14 -7.23 4.24
CA PRO A 73 2.66 -5.89 4.50
C PRO A 73 2.47 -5.38 5.93
N GLU A 74 1.38 -5.77 6.59
CA GLU A 74 1.05 -5.45 7.98
C GLU A 74 2.13 -5.96 8.97
N LEU A 75 2.92 -6.98 8.58
CA LEU A 75 4.00 -7.57 9.38
C LEU A 75 5.41 -7.04 9.01
N TRP A 76 5.52 -6.12 8.06
CA TRP A 76 6.82 -5.64 7.55
C TRP A 76 7.36 -4.41 8.27
N LEU A 77 6.61 -3.83 9.20
CA LEU A 77 7.11 -2.73 10.02
C LEU A 77 8.37 -3.18 10.79
N GLY A 78 9.46 -2.42 10.64
CA GLY A 78 10.76 -2.73 11.25
C GLY A 78 11.67 -3.64 10.42
N LYS A 79 11.21 -4.16 9.26
CA LYS A 79 12.08 -4.85 8.29
C LYS A 79 12.89 -3.84 7.47
N THR A 80 14.05 -4.26 6.99
CA THR A 80 14.89 -3.41 6.12
C THR A 80 14.31 -3.34 4.71
N LEU A 81 14.73 -2.33 3.93
CA LEU A 81 14.36 -2.25 2.52
C LEU A 81 14.79 -3.50 1.76
N GLU A 82 15.99 -4.01 2.04
CA GLU A 82 16.52 -5.22 1.44
C GLU A 82 15.68 -6.46 1.78
N ASP A 83 15.26 -6.63 3.03
CA ASP A 83 14.38 -7.75 3.43
C ASP A 83 13.09 -7.76 2.61
N ILE A 84 12.45 -6.60 2.47
CA ILE A 84 11.19 -6.46 1.74
C ILE A 84 11.39 -6.75 0.27
N VAL A 85 12.47 -6.22 -0.34
CA VAL A 85 12.81 -6.51 -1.73
C VAL A 85 13.03 -8.01 -1.93
N ASN A 86 13.75 -8.67 -1.01
CA ASN A 86 13.97 -10.11 -1.04
C ASN A 86 12.66 -10.92 -0.91
N PHE A 87 11.74 -10.52 -0.03
CA PHE A 87 10.41 -11.14 0.04
C PHE A 87 9.71 -11.08 -1.33
N ARG A 88 9.69 -9.91 -1.96
CA ARG A 88 9.01 -9.70 -3.25
C ARG A 88 9.67 -10.45 -4.41
N LEU A 89 11.00 -10.52 -4.43
CA LEU A 89 11.76 -11.19 -5.48
C LEU A 89 11.73 -12.72 -5.36
N SER A 90 11.59 -13.23 -4.13
CA SER A 90 11.45 -14.68 -3.88
C SER A 90 10.17 -15.29 -4.42
N LEU A 91 9.15 -14.46 -4.68
CA LEU A 91 7.83 -14.89 -5.12
C LEU A 91 7.77 -15.01 -6.66
N VAL A 92 7.76 -16.24 -7.16
CA VAL A 92 7.56 -16.54 -8.57
C VAL A 92 6.09 -16.37 -8.93
N ARG A 93 5.82 -15.59 -9.97
CA ARG A 93 4.47 -15.32 -10.47
C ARG A 93 4.14 -16.29 -11.60
N GLY A 94 3.15 -17.14 -11.36
CA GLY A 94 2.48 -17.83 -12.44
C GLY A 94 1.43 -16.90 -13.05
N ILE A 95 1.40 -16.80 -14.38
CA ILE A 95 0.45 -15.95 -15.09
C ILE A 95 -0.35 -16.76 -16.11
N GLU A 96 -1.67 -16.55 -16.12
CA GLU A 96 -2.56 -16.89 -17.21
C GLU A 96 -3.29 -15.62 -17.70
N LYS A 97 -3.46 -15.45 -19.01
CA LYS A 97 -4.11 -14.26 -19.58
C LYS A 97 -5.62 -14.44 -19.63
N ILE A 98 -6.33 -13.67 -18.80
CA ILE A 98 -7.77 -13.80 -18.60
C ILE A 98 -8.46 -12.44 -18.81
N SER A 99 -9.64 -12.45 -19.43
CA SER A 99 -10.49 -11.25 -19.55
C SER A 99 -11.00 -10.84 -18.17
N ILE A 100 -11.00 -9.55 -17.84
CA ILE A 100 -11.46 -9.09 -16.52
C ILE A 100 -12.91 -9.45 -16.18
N GLN A 101 -13.74 -9.75 -17.18
CA GLN A 101 -15.13 -10.17 -16.96
C GLN A 101 -15.27 -11.64 -16.57
N ASN A 102 -14.22 -12.44 -16.77
CA ASN A 102 -14.22 -13.87 -16.46
C ASN A 102 -13.80 -14.08 -15.02
N THR A 103 -14.77 -14.05 -14.10
CA THR A 103 -14.60 -14.31 -12.66
C THR A 103 -15.01 -15.73 -12.25
N GLN A 104 -15.23 -16.59 -13.24
CA GLN A 104 -15.68 -17.97 -13.07
C GLN A 104 -14.73 -18.93 -13.78
N GLY A 105 -14.83 -20.21 -13.41
CA GLY A 105 -14.04 -21.27 -13.99
C GLY A 105 -12.96 -21.76 -13.03
N ARG A 106 -12.60 -23.03 -13.20
CA ARG A 106 -11.79 -23.78 -12.23
C ARG A 106 -10.50 -23.07 -11.80
N PHE A 107 -9.80 -22.44 -12.73
CA PHE A 107 -8.56 -21.72 -12.40
C PHE A 107 -8.82 -20.51 -11.48
N ILE A 108 -9.80 -19.67 -11.81
CA ILE A 108 -10.15 -18.49 -10.99
C ILE A 108 -10.74 -18.92 -9.65
N GLU A 109 -11.59 -19.95 -9.63
CA GLU A 109 -12.15 -20.51 -8.39
C GLU A 109 -11.05 -21.03 -7.46
N ASN A 110 -10.05 -21.74 -8.00
CA ASN A 110 -8.88 -22.14 -7.22
C ASN A 110 -8.14 -20.92 -6.65
N LEU A 111 -7.99 -19.83 -7.42
CA LEU A 111 -7.37 -18.60 -6.92
C LEU A 111 -8.21 -17.90 -5.85
N HIS A 112 -9.53 -18.00 -5.91
CA HIS A 112 -10.40 -17.53 -4.83
C HIS A 112 -10.13 -18.31 -3.53
N GLU A 113 -9.98 -19.63 -3.61
CA GLU A 113 -9.61 -20.45 -2.44
C GLU A 113 -8.26 -20.03 -1.87
N VAL A 114 -7.26 -19.75 -2.73
CA VAL A 114 -5.95 -19.24 -2.29
C VAL A 114 -6.09 -17.89 -1.58
N ALA A 115 -6.86 -16.96 -2.15
CA ALA A 115 -7.08 -15.64 -1.56
C ALA A 115 -7.85 -15.68 -0.23
N MET A 116 -8.80 -16.62 -0.08
CA MET A 116 -9.56 -16.84 1.15
C MET A 116 -8.74 -17.50 2.26
N SER A 117 -7.69 -18.23 1.91
CA SER A 117 -6.92 -19.02 2.87
C SER A 117 -6.35 -18.17 3.99
N SER A 118 -6.43 -18.69 5.22
CA SER A 118 -5.85 -18.05 6.40
C SER A 118 -4.37 -18.38 6.63
N HIS A 119 -3.80 -19.34 5.90
CA HIS A 119 -2.41 -19.78 6.03
C HIS A 119 -1.77 -20.01 4.67
N SER A 120 -0.45 -20.20 4.66
CA SER A 120 0.29 -20.68 3.50
C SER A 120 -0.25 -22.01 2.98
N ILE A 121 -0.24 -22.16 1.65
CA ILE A 121 -0.87 -23.27 0.93
C ILE A 121 0.17 -23.96 0.07
N ASP A 122 0.33 -25.27 0.22
CA ASP A 122 1.20 -26.03 -0.66
C ASP A 122 0.68 -25.96 -2.09
N THR A 123 1.56 -25.56 -2.99
CA THR A 123 1.22 -25.23 -4.37
C THR A 123 2.29 -25.79 -5.30
N ASP A 124 1.83 -26.49 -6.33
CA ASP A 124 2.66 -26.92 -7.46
C ASP A 124 2.25 -26.14 -8.71
N LEU A 125 3.21 -25.46 -9.33
CA LEU A 125 3.02 -24.82 -10.62
C LEU A 125 3.86 -25.51 -11.69
N GLN A 126 3.27 -25.74 -12.84
CA GLN A 126 3.96 -26.14 -14.05
C GLN A 126 3.78 -25.04 -15.10
N PHE A 127 4.85 -24.70 -15.81
CA PHE A 127 4.88 -23.65 -16.81
C PHE A 127 4.99 -24.23 -18.23
N HIS A 128 4.58 -23.44 -19.23
CA HIS A 128 4.79 -23.80 -20.64
C HIS A 128 6.27 -23.70 -21.07
N LYS A 129 7.00 -22.78 -20.44
CA LYS A 129 8.43 -22.52 -20.65
C LYS A 129 9.07 -22.20 -19.30
N THR A 130 10.39 -22.30 -19.22
CA THR A 130 11.12 -21.90 -18.01
C THR A 130 10.82 -20.45 -17.65
N THR A 131 10.73 -20.18 -16.35
CA THR A 131 10.52 -18.83 -15.83
C THR A 131 11.65 -17.90 -16.20
N LEU A 132 11.31 -16.64 -16.47
CA LEU A 132 12.30 -15.61 -16.78
C LEU A 132 12.76 -14.94 -15.48
N PRO A 133 14.05 -15.04 -15.11
CA PRO A 133 14.57 -14.39 -13.92
C PRO A 133 14.54 -12.87 -14.11
N VAL A 134 14.26 -12.15 -13.03
CA VAL A 134 14.35 -10.68 -13.00
C VAL A 134 15.78 -10.29 -12.70
N THR A 135 16.45 -9.61 -13.62
CA THR A 135 17.88 -9.29 -13.53
C THR A 135 18.16 -7.84 -13.12
N THR A 136 17.14 -6.99 -13.15
CA THR A 136 17.25 -5.55 -12.88
C THR A 136 16.07 -5.09 -12.02
N ILE A 137 16.34 -4.18 -11.10
CA ILE A 137 15.33 -3.54 -10.25
C ILE A 137 15.19 -2.12 -10.77
N ASP A 138 14.01 -1.75 -11.25
CA ASP A 138 13.77 -0.37 -11.65
C ASP A 138 13.60 0.55 -10.43
N GLY A 139 13.73 1.86 -10.64
CA GLY A 139 13.55 2.87 -9.60
C GLY A 139 12.11 3.37 -9.43
N GLU A 140 11.16 2.85 -10.20
CA GLU A 140 9.83 3.45 -10.36
C GLU A 140 8.69 2.56 -9.85
N SER A 141 8.91 1.26 -9.83
CA SER A 141 7.94 0.22 -9.51
C SER A 141 8.48 -0.73 -8.45
N ALA A 142 7.55 -1.33 -7.70
CA ALA A 142 7.91 -2.36 -6.76
C ALA A 142 8.54 -3.55 -7.49
N PRO A 143 9.65 -4.11 -6.96
CA PRO A 143 10.25 -5.28 -7.56
C PRO A 143 9.27 -6.45 -7.49
N PHE A 144 9.39 -7.31 -8.48
CA PHE A 144 8.63 -8.53 -8.56
C PHE A 144 9.54 -9.69 -8.90
N GLY A 145 9.22 -10.87 -8.39
CA GLY A 145 9.94 -12.07 -8.76
C GLY A 145 9.71 -12.53 -10.20
N PRO A 146 10.39 -13.64 -10.57
CA PRO A 146 10.31 -14.27 -11.89
C PRO A 146 8.88 -14.52 -12.36
N VAL A 147 8.68 -14.55 -13.67
CA VAL A 147 7.37 -14.78 -14.31
C VAL A 147 7.43 -16.00 -15.22
N GLY A 148 6.35 -16.79 -15.19
CA GLY A 148 6.12 -17.89 -16.13
C GLY A 148 4.65 -18.05 -16.51
N ASP A 149 4.39 -18.38 -17.77
CA ASP A 149 3.05 -18.70 -18.25
C ASP A 149 2.63 -20.08 -17.73
N ILE A 150 1.53 -20.13 -16.97
CA ILE A 150 1.06 -21.36 -16.31
C ILE A 150 0.53 -22.35 -17.35
N LYS A 151 0.97 -23.61 -17.22
CA LYS A 151 0.40 -24.79 -17.89
C LYS A 151 -0.56 -25.54 -16.96
N SER A 152 -0.21 -25.67 -15.67
CA SER A 152 -1.11 -26.21 -14.65
C SER A 152 -0.76 -25.68 -13.27
N ALA A 153 -1.76 -25.59 -12.39
CA ALA A 153 -1.59 -25.19 -11.00
C ALA A 153 -2.41 -26.14 -10.10
N LYS A 154 -1.77 -26.67 -9.05
CA LYS A 154 -2.40 -27.50 -8.04
C LYS A 154 -2.19 -26.85 -6.68
N PHE A 155 -3.26 -26.78 -5.89
CA PHE A 155 -3.26 -26.19 -4.56
C PHE A 155 -3.74 -27.25 -3.56
N PHE A 156 -3.10 -27.33 -2.40
CA PHE A 156 -3.35 -28.36 -1.40
C PHE A 156 -3.59 -27.76 -0.01
N GLY A 157 -4.56 -28.31 0.73
CA GLY A 157 -4.75 -27.97 2.15
C GLY A 157 -5.30 -26.57 2.40
N THR A 158 -6.34 -26.15 1.68
CA THR A 158 -6.94 -24.81 1.85
C THR A 158 -7.80 -24.76 3.11
N ARG A 159 -7.62 -23.69 3.91
CA ARG A 159 -8.51 -23.37 5.03
C ARG A 159 -8.95 -21.92 4.92
N SER A 160 -10.20 -21.74 4.48
CA SER A 160 -10.78 -20.43 4.25
C SER A 160 -11.08 -19.69 5.56
N ASP A 161 -10.90 -18.36 5.52
CA ASP A 161 -11.43 -17.48 6.55
C ASP A 161 -12.97 -17.37 6.42
N LYS A 162 -13.69 -17.74 7.48
CA LYS A 162 -15.16 -17.77 7.49
C LYS A 162 -15.79 -16.40 7.20
N SER A 163 -15.12 -15.31 7.58
CA SER A 163 -15.63 -13.96 7.33
C SER A 163 -15.55 -13.61 5.85
N ILE A 164 -14.45 -13.98 5.19
CA ILE A 164 -14.26 -13.79 3.75
C ILE A 164 -15.19 -14.71 2.98
N GLU A 165 -15.31 -15.97 3.39
CA GLU A 165 -16.20 -16.96 2.77
C GLU A 165 -17.67 -16.49 2.78
N ARG A 166 -18.14 -15.99 3.93
CA ARG A 166 -19.51 -15.45 4.05
C ARG A 166 -19.76 -14.28 3.09
N VAL A 167 -18.79 -13.38 2.97
CA VAL A 167 -18.87 -12.24 2.03
C VAL A 167 -18.77 -12.71 0.58
N TYR A 168 -17.96 -13.73 0.30
CA TYR A 168 -17.78 -14.29 -1.03
C TYR A 168 -19.05 -14.98 -1.55
N TYR A 169 -19.79 -15.70 -0.70
CA TYR A 169 -21.05 -16.35 -1.11
C TYR A 169 -22.26 -15.41 -1.11
N ASP A 170 -22.13 -14.20 -0.56
CA ASP A 170 -23.16 -13.17 -0.67
C ASP A 170 -23.07 -12.44 -2.02
N HIS A 171 -23.86 -12.91 -2.99
CA HIS A 171 -23.91 -12.34 -4.33
C HIS A 171 -24.71 -11.02 -4.41
N ASP A 172 -25.45 -10.67 -3.36
CA ASP A 172 -26.24 -9.44 -3.25
C ASP A 172 -25.53 -8.34 -2.44
N LEU A 173 -24.37 -8.63 -1.87
CA LEU A 173 -23.57 -7.63 -1.19
C LEU A 173 -22.89 -6.70 -2.19
N LYS A 174 -22.95 -5.38 -1.96
CA LYS A 174 -22.18 -4.42 -2.76
C LYS A 174 -20.69 -4.54 -2.41
N ALA A 175 -19.81 -4.22 -3.36
CA ALA A 175 -18.37 -4.32 -3.14
C ALA A 175 -17.89 -3.41 -1.99
N GLN A 176 -18.48 -2.22 -1.87
CA GLN A 176 -18.22 -1.29 -0.76
C GLN A 176 -18.58 -1.92 0.60
N ASP A 177 -19.81 -2.41 0.73
CA ASP A 177 -20.30 -3.04 1.97
C ASP A 177 -19.50 -4.29 2.33
N ALA A 178 -19.07 -5.07 1.33
CA ALA A 178 -18.20 -6.22 1.49
C ALA A 178 -16.84 -5.83 2.08
N VAL A 179 -16.18 -4.81 1.52
CA VAL A 179 -14.90 -4.29 2.03
C VAL A 179 -15.05 -3.82 3.47
N LEU A 180 -16.06 -3.00 3.77
CA LEU A 180 -16.28 -2.47 5.12
C LEU A 180 -16.62 -3.59 6.12
N THR A 181 -17.39 -4.59 5.72
CA THR A 181 -17.71 -5.76 6.56
C THR A 181 -16.45 -6.53 6.95
N LEU A 182 -15.52 -6.76 6.01
CA LEU A 182 -14.28 -7.46 6.29
C LEU A 182 -13.34 -6.61 7.14
N TYR A 183 -13.22 -5.32 6.84
CA TYR A 183 -12.42 -4.37 7.60
C TYR A 183 -12.87 -4.29 9.06
N ASN A 184 -14.18 -4.11 9.30
CA ASN A 184 -14.75 -4.03 10.65
C ASN A 184 -14.63 -5.34 11.44
N LYS A 185 -14.42 -6.46 10.77
CA LYS A 185 -14.13 -7.76 11.40
C LYS A 185 -12.64 -7.97 11.73
N GLY A 186 -11.79 -7.00 11.41
CA GLY A 186 -10.35 -7.07 11.66
C GLY A 186 -9.59 -7.93 10.65
N ILE A 187 -10.14 -8.14 9.44
CA ILE A 187 -9.37 -8.78 8.36
C ILE A 187 -8.33 -7.79 7.85
N ASP A 188 -7.09 -8.24 7.70
CA ASP A 188 -5.99 -7.43 7.19
C ASP A 188 -6.32 -6.79 5.83
N ILE A 189 -5.97 -5.52 5.67
CA ILE A 189 -6.30 -4.74 4.48
C ILE A 189 -5.68 -5.39 3.24
N SER A 190 -4.43 -5.86 3.31
CA SER A 190 -3.78 -6.55 2.20
C SER A 190 -4.55 -7.79 1.73
N LYS A 191 -5.21 -8.50 2.64
CA LYS A 191 -6.05 -9.65 2.32
C LYS A 191 -7.37 -9.23 1.67
N ILE A 192 -8.00 -8.16 2.16
CA ILE A 192 -9.19 -7.57 1.53
C ILE A 192 -8.87 -7.12 0.10
N GLN A 193 -7.72 -6.45 -0.10
CA GLN A 193 -7.24 -5.99 -1.41
C GLN A 193 -7.04 -7.15 -2.38
N LYS A 194 -6.51 -8.29 -1.92
CA LYS A 194 -6.37 -9.52 -2.75
C LYS A 194 -7.74 -10.06 -3.15
N CYS A 195 -8.67 -10.21 -2.19
CA CYS A 195 -10.03 -10.68 -2.48
C CYS A 195 -10.75 -9.75 -3.47
N PHE A 196 -10.62 -8.44 -3.30
CA PHE A 196 -11.17 -7.46 -4.22
C PHE A 196 -10.53 -7.55 -5.62
N SER A 197 -9.20 -7.74 -5.68
CA SER A 197 -8.43 -7.82 -6.93
C SER A 197 -8.85 -9.01 -7.80
N ILE A 198 -9.05 -10.17 -7.19
CA ILE A 198 -9.45 -11.39 -7.90
C ILE A 198 -10.97 -11.45 -8.15
N GLY A 199 -11.71 -10.37 -7.88
CA GLY A 199 -13.12 -10.27 -8.23
C GLY A 199 -14.05 -11.05 -7.32
N MET A 200 -13.69 -11.28 -6.06
CA MET A 200 -14.55 -11.98 -5.10
C MET A 200 -15.67 -11.11 -4.52
N LEU A 201 -15.56 -9.78 -4.61
CA LEU A 201 -16.41 -8.85 -3.85
C LEU A 201 -17.37 -8.10 -4.77
N GLY A 202 -18.64 -7.97 -4.34
CA GLY A 202 -19.67 -7.19 -5.01
C GLY A 202 -20.67 -7.99 -5.85
N LYS A 203 -21.70 -7.27 -6.36
CA LYS A 203 -22.74 -7.82 -7.26
C LYS A 203 -22.24 -8.08 -8.68
N LYS A 204 -21.50 -7.12 -9.24
CA LYS A 204 -20.94 -7.17 -10.59
C LYS A 204 -19.44 -7.40 -10.51
N ARG A 205 -19.08 -8.64 -10.20
CA ARG A 205 -17.71 -9.09 -9.96
C ARG A 205 -16.89 -9.03 -11.25
N LYS A 206 -15.71 -8.44 -11.16
CA LYS A 206 -14.70 -8.38 -12.22
C LYS A 206 -13.32 -8.47 -11.59
N LEU A 207 -12.36 -8.96 -12.35
CA LEU A 207 -10.95 -8.88 -11.97
C LEU A 207 -10.51 -7.42 -12.02
N VAL A 208 -9.81 -6.99 -10.98
CA VAL A 208 -9.29 -5.63 -10.82
C VAL A 208 -7.79 -5.72 -10.65
N PRO A 209 -6.99 -5.03 -11.50
CA PRO A 209 -5.55 -4.93 -11.31
C PRO A 209 -5.19 -4.60 -9.87
N THR A 210 -4.20 -5.30 -9.31
CA THR A 210 -3.86 -5.23 -7.88
C THR A 210 -3.56 -3.79 -7.45
N LYS A 211 -2.89 -3.00 -8.30
CA LYS A 211 -2.63 -1.57 -8.05
C LYS A 211 -3.92 -0.78 -7.81
N TRP A 212 -4.98 -1.02 -8.59
CA TRP A 212 -6.26 -0.34 -8.44
C TRP A 212 -7.07 -0.88 -7.27
N SER A 213 -6.96 -2.17 -6.99
CA SER A 213 -7.60 -2.80 -5.82
C SER A 213 -7.09 -2.21 -4.51
N ILE A 214 -5.78 -1.95 -4.41
CA ILE A 214 -5.16 -1.27 -3.27
C ILE A 214 -5.80 0.10 -3.05
N THR A 215 -5.77 0.96 -4.07
CA THR A 215 -6.35 2.31 -4.00
C THR A 215 -7.85 2.28 -3.69
N ALA A 216 -8.61 1.41 -4.35
CA ALA A 216 -10.05 1.33 -4.16
C ALA A 216 -10.44 0.88 -2.75
N THR A 217 -9.71 -0.09 -2.19
CA THR A 217 -9.95 -0.57 -0.82
C THR A 217 -9.65 0.54 0.18
N ASP A 218 -8.51 1.23 0.04
CA ASP A 218 -8.12 2.31 0.96
C ASP A 218 -9.10 3.50 0.86
N ASP A 219 -9.58 3.84 -0.35
CA ASP A 219 -10.59 4.89 -0.57
C ASP A 219 -11.95 4.53 0.06
N ILE A 220 -12.43 3.29 -0.14
CA ILE A 220 -13.70 2.82 0.43
C ILE A 220 -13.69 2.94 1.96
N ILE A 221 -12.63 2.42 2.60
CA ILE A 221 -12.54 2.41 4.06
C ILE A 221 -12.40 3.85 4.57
N SER A 222 -11.48 4.63 4.00
CA SER A 222 -11.25 6.00 4.45
C SER A 222 -12.48 6.90 4.29
N LYS A 223 -13.29 6.76 3.23
CA LYS A 223 -14.56 7.48 3.10
C LYS A 223 -15.57 7.15 4.19
N SER A 224 -15.66 5.87 4.59
CA SER A 224 -16.52 5.46 5.71
C SER A 224 -16.06 6.13 7.00
N LEU A 225 -14.77 6.03 7.31
CA LEU A 225 -14.20 6.61 8.54
C LEU A 225 -14.34 8.14 8.56
N VAL A 226 -14.10 8.83 7.44
CA VAL A 226 -14.29 10.29 7.34
C VAL A 226 -15.74 10.67 7.61
N SER A 227 -16.71 9.89 7.13
CA SER A 227 -18.13 10.15 7.40
C SER A 227 -18.45 10.09 8.90
N GLU A 228 -17.78 9.20 9.65
CA GLU A 228 -17.88 9.15 11.11
C GLU A 228 -17.16 10.33 11.78
N ILE A 229 -15.96 10.69 11.30
CA ILE A 229 -15.15 11.80 11.83
C ILE A 229 -15.89 13.14 11.78
N LEU A 230 -16.71 13.37 10.75
CA LEU A 230 -17.47 14.61 10.59
C LEU A 230 -18.46 14.86 11.74
N GLU A 231 -18.87 13.82 12.46
CA GLU A 231 -19.80 13.87 13.60
C GLU A 231 -19.11 14.06 14.95
N PHE A 232 -17.77 14.03 15.01
CA PHE A 232 -17.01 14.19 16.24
C PHE A 232 -16.66 15.65 16.55
N ASP A 233 -16.39 15.91 17.82
CA ASP A 233 -15.91 17.20 18.31
C ASP A 233 -14.51 17.53 17.77
N LEU A 234 -14.26 18.83 17.59
CA LEU A 234 -12.96 19.29 17.13
C LEU A 234 -11.87 19.02 18.17
N ILE A 235 -10.68 18.67 17.68
CA ILE A 235 -9.47 18.64 18.49
C ILE A 235 -9.22 20.02 19.12
N ASP A 236 -8.74 20.02 20.36
CA ASP A 236 -8.50 21.21 21.19
C ASP A 236 -7.11 21.85 20.99
N SER A 237 -6.22 21.12 20.32
CA SER A 237 -4.78 21.43 20.27
C SER A 237 -4.17 21.01 18.93
N CYS A 238 -3.05 21.66 18.56
CA CYS A 238 -2.26 21.27 17.40
C CYS A 238 -1.32 20.11 17.78
N ARG A 239 -1.50 18.93 17.19
CA ARG A 239 -0.75 17.70 17.53
C ARG A 239 0.10 17.25 16.35
N ILE A 240 1.40 17.05 16.59
CA ILE A 240 2.36 16.67 15.55
C ILE A 240 2.94 15.29 15.87
N PHE A 241 2.72 14.36 14.95
CA PHE A 241 3.28 13.01 15.00
C PHE A 241 4.39 12.86 13.97
N SER A 242 5.33 11.97 14.25
CA SER A 242 6.55 11.83 13.45
C SER A 242 7.08 10.40 13.43
N HIS A 243 7.40 9.92 12.23
CA HIS A 243 7.97 8.58 12.04
C HIS A 243 8.87 8.55 10.81
N ASP A 244 9.95 7.77 10.88
CA ASP A 244 10.83 7.51 9.75
C ASP A 244 10.73 6.03 9.39
N HIS A 245 10.54 5.74 8.11
CA HIS A 245 10.37 4.37 7.63
C HIS A 245 10.97 4.21 6.24
N LEU A 246 11.88 3.25 6.07
CA LEU A 246 12.49 2.91 4.77
C LEU A 246 13.00 4.15 3.99
N GLY A 247 13.74 5.06 4.63
CA GLY A 247 14.23 6.28 3.95
C GLY A 247 13.17 7.36 3.68
N ASN A 248 11.95 7.19 4.19
CA ASN A 248 10.89 8.19 4.14
C ASN A 248 10.74 8.85 5.51
N MET A 249 10.62 10.18 5.53
CA MET A 249 10.28 10.96 6.73
C MET A 249 8.81 11.36 6.67
N PHE A 250 8.06 11.03 7.71
CA PHE A 250 6.66 11.41 7.84
C PHE A 250 6.48 12.38 8.99
N SER A 251 5.68 13.42 8.76
CA SER A 251 5.10 14.25 9.81
C SER A 251 3.60 14.42 9.56
N VAL A 252 2.79 14.11 10.58
CA VAL A 252 1.34 14.31 10.54
C VAL A 252 1.00 15.43 11.49
N ILE A 253 0.34 16.46 10.99
CA ILE A 253 -0.02 17.67 11.73
C ILE A 253 -1.55 17.71 11.79
N LEU A 254 -2.10 17.51 12.98
CA LEU A 254 -3.52 17.71 13.29
C LEU A 254 -3.71 19.09 13.89
N PHE A 255 -4.76 19.81 13.51
CA PHE A 255 -5.06 21.11 14.11
C PHE A 255 -6.57 21.41 14.17
N PRO A 256 -7.01 22.29 15.10
CA PRO A 256 -8.43 22.58 15.33
C PRO A 256 -9.11 23.22 14.11
N HIS A 257 -9.82 22.40 13.33
CA HIS A 257 -10.64 22.82 12.19
C HIS A 257 -11.52 21.64 11.75
N ARG A 258 -12.63 21.91 11.05
CA ARG A 258 -13.41 20.88 10.36
C ARG A 258 -12.55 20.09 9.38
N TRP A 259 -12.98 18.88 9.02
CA TRP A 259 -12.24 17.99 8.12
C TRP A 259 -11.72 18.70 6.87
N LEU A 260 -10.40 18.77 6.80
CA LEU A 260 -9.61 19.05 5.61
C LEU A 260 -8.45 18.07 5.66
N PHE A 261 -8.12 17.44 4.55
CA PHE A 261 -6.99 16.53 4.50
C PHE A 261 -6.12 16.90 3.31
N GLU A 262 -4.85 17.15 3.57
CA GLU A 262 -3.84 17.34 2.53
C GLU A 262 -2.64 16.45 2.83
N MET A 263 -2.15 15.77 1.79
CA MET A 263 -0.86 15.10 1.82
C MET A 263 0.05 15.75 0.78
N GLN A 264 1.27 16.08 1.19
CA GLN A 264 2.33 16.57 0.32
C GLN A 264 3.52 15.62 0.33
N GLU A 265 4.10 15.41 -0.84
CA GLU A 265 5.32 14.63 -1.05
C GLU A 265 6.41 15.51 -1.64
N ALA A 266 7.64 15.29 -1.15
CA ALA A 266 8.85 15.79 -1.77
C ALA A 266 9.80 14.61 -1.97
N TRP A 267 10.34 14.43 -3.18
CA TRP A 267 11.32 13.39 -3.47
C TRP A 267 12.60 13.97 -4.04
N HIS A 268 13.73 13.49 -3.53
CA HIS A 268 15.04 13.85 -4.03
C HIS A 268 15.34 13.07 -5.31
N ASP A 269 15.58 13.79 -6.39
CA ASP A 269 15.97 13.25 -7.70
C ASP A 269 17.30 13.89 -8.12
N GLU A 270 18.39 13.18 -7.84
CA GLU A 270 19.77 13.65 -7.99
C GLU A 270 20.01 15.03 -7.34
N ASN A 271 19.98 16.11 -8.14
CA ASN A 271 20.20 17.49 -7.70
C ASN A 271 18.92 18.34 -7.69
N LYS A 272 17.75 17.72 -7.87
CA LYS A 272 16.44 18.38 -7.87
C LYS A 272 15.52 17.76 -6.84
N ILE A 273 14.52 18.54 -6.44
CA ILE A 273 13.46 18.08 -5.53
C ILE A 273 12.14 18.17 -6.29
N GLY A 274 11.52 17.02 -6.52
CA GLY A 274 10.17 16.94 -7.05
C GLY A 274 9.13 17.11 -5.95
N PHE A 275 7.96 17.63 -6.31
CA PHE A 275 6.86 17.85 -5.37
C PHE A 275 5.54 17.35 -5.95
N GLY A 276 4.69 16.83 -5.08
CA GLY A 276 3.32 16.44 -5.40
C GLY A 276 2.42 16.62 -4.19
N PHE A 277 1.13 16.89 -4.40
CA PHE A 277 0.16 16.93 -3.32
C PHE A 277 -1.23 16.53 -3.81
N ASP A 278 -2.04 16.04 -2.88
CA ASP A 278 -3.47 15.82 -3.06
C ASP A 278 -4.23 16.34 -1.83
N SER A 279 -5.43 16.88 -2.04
CA SER A 279 -6.21 17.52 -0.98
C SER A 279 -7.71 17.25 -1.10
N GLU A 280 -8.41 17.16 0.04
CA GLU A 280 -9.87 17.12 0.08
C GLU A 280 -10.45 17.95 1.23
N ASP A 281 -11.74 18.29 1.09
CA ASP A 281 -12.59 18.75 2.18
C ASP A 281 -13.66 17.69 2.51
N ALA A 282 -14.66 18.04 3.32
CA ALA A 282 -15.75 17.14 3.72
C ALA A 282 -16.54 16.50 2.56
N ARG A 283 -16.45 17.04 1.33
CA ARG A 283 -17.09 16.48 0.13
C ARG A 283 -16.24 15.37 -0.51
N GLY A 284 -15.02 15.16 -0.04
CA GLY A 284 -14.04 14.27 -0.64
C GLY A 284 -13.21 14.95 -1.72
N ILE A 285 -12.25 14.20 -2.28
CA ILE A 285 -11.34 14.70 -3.32
C ILE A 285 -12.09 15.17 -4.58
N ASP A 286 -11.79 16.38 -5.05
CA ASP A 286 -12.46 17.04 -6.19
C ASP A 286 -11.63 17.02 -7.49
N HIS A 287 -10.46 16.36 -7.46
CA HIS A 287 -9.51 16.32 -8.56
C HIS A 287 -8.93 14.92 -8.77
N PRO A 288 -8.38 14.63 -9.97
CA PRO A 288 -7.59 13.43 -10.18
C PRO A 288 -6.39 13.41 -9.20
N PRO A 289 -6.19 12.32 -8.43
CA PRO A 289 -5.07 12.20 -7.50
C PRO A 289 -3.71 12.25 -8.22
N ALA A 290 -2.86 13.24 -7.92
CA ALA A 290 -1.53 13.42 -8.46
C ALA A 290 -0.49 12.50 -7.79
N ILE A 291 -0.62 12.26 -6.48
CA ILE A 291 0.23 11.31 -5.71
C ILE A 291 -0.48 9.96 -5.49
N ALA A 292 -1.63 9.78 -6.13
CA ALA A 292 -2.33 8.50 -6.33
C ALA A 292 -2.49 7.68 -5.03
N GLY A 293 -1.97 6.45 -5.02
CA GLY A 293 -2.16 5.53 -3.90
C GLY A 293 -1.52 6.00 -2.57
N ALA A 294 -0.54 6.91 -2.62
CA ALA A 294 0.09 7.44 -1.42
C ALA A 294 -0.90 8.25 -0.57
N TYR A 295 -1.68 9.10 -1.23
CA TYR A 295 -2.72 9.91 -0.61
C TYR A 295 -3.74 9.06 0.16
N PHE A 296 -4.30 8.03 -0.49
CA PHE A 296 -5.32 7.17 0.13
C PHE A 296 -4.74 6.34 1.29
N ALA A 297 -3.51 5.84 1.15
CA ALA A 297 -2.82 5.10 2.20
C ALA A 297 -2.58 5.96 3.45
N ALA A 298 -2.12 7.20 3.27
CA ALA A 298 -1.94 8.13 4.38
C ALA A 298 -3.26 8.55 5.01
N LYS A 299 -4.27 8.87 4.17
CA LYS A 299 -5.61 9.25 4.64
C LYS A 299 -6.22 8.17 5.51
N LEU A 300 -6.13 6.91 5.08
CA LEU A 300 -6.65 5.78 5.85
C LEU A 300 -5.98 5.70 7.23
N GLY A 301 -4.65 5.74 7.30
CA GLY A 301 -3.93 5.67 8.58
C GLY A 301 -4.27 6.82 9.54
N VAL A 302 -4.51 8.04 9.03
CA VAL A 302 -4.94 9.17 9.87
C VAL A 302 -6.40 9.04 10.29
N ALA A 303 -7.28 8.65 9.37
CA ALA A 303 -8.71 8.49 9.66
C ALA A 303 -8.95 7.43 10.75
N GLU A 304 -8.21 6.33 10.72
CA GLU A 304 -8.26 5.30 11.76
C GLU A 304 -7.96 5.86 13.16
N TYR A 305 -6.91 6.67 13.27
CA TYR A 305 -6.58 7.32 14.54
C TYR A 305 -7.68 8.28 15.00
N LEU A 306 -8.22 9.11 14.11
CA LEU A 306 -9.24 10.09 14.47
C LEU A 306 -10.56 9.45 14.90
N VAL A 307 -10.96 8.34 14.26
CA VAL A 307 -12.10 7.54 14.71
C VAL A 307 -11.85 6.90 16.08
N GLN A 308 -10.65 6.34 16.30
CA GLN A 308 -10.28 5.76 17.59
C GLN A 308 -10.36 6.79 18.72
N GLU A 309 -9.84 7.99 18.50
CA GLU A 309 -9.85 9.07 19.49
C GLU A 309 -11.19 9.83 19.56
N LYS A 310 -12.11 9.57 18.61
CA LYS A 310 -13.38 10.29 18.44
C LYS A 310 -13.19 11.80 18.33
N LEU A 311 -12.28 12.21 17.45
CA LEU A 311 -11.94 13.61 17.21
C LEU A 311 -12.04 13.96 15.74
N GLN A 312 -12.38 15.22 15.49
CA GLN A 312 -12.32 15.85 14.17
C GLN A 312 -11.16 16.86 14.12
N ALA A 313 -10.42 16.86 13.01
CA ALA A 313 -9.34 17.81 12.79
C ALA A 313 -9.15 18.08 11.29
N ALA A 314 -8.52 19.21 10.97
CA ALA A 314 -7.81 19.32 9.71
C ALA A 314 -6.42 18.68 9.84
N VAL A 315 -5.95 18.13 8.73
CA VAL A 315 -4.78 17.27 8.66
C VAL A 315 -3.86 17.73 7.54
N LEU A 316 -2.58 17.89 7.87
CA LEU A 316 -1.50 18.00 6.90
C LEU A 316 -0.51 16.86 7.11
N VAL A 317 -0.32 16.03 6.09
CA VAL A 317 0.72 15.00 6.06
C VAL A 317 1.87 15.48 5.16
N LEU A 318 3.07 15.57 5.73
CA LEU A 318 4.30 15.85 4.99
C LEU A 318 5.11 14.57 4.88
N ARG A 319 5.45 14.17 3.65
CA ARG A 319 6.32 13.04 3.35
C ARG A 319 7.54 13.51 2.56
N GLU A 320 8.73 13.37 3.14
CA GLU A 320 9.98 13.54 2.42
C GLU A 320 10.59 12.18 2.08
N ILE A 321 10.81 11.92 0.80
CA ILE A 321 11.39 10.69 0.26
C ILE A 321 12.88 10.96 0.03
N ARG A 322 13.73 10.44 0.93
CA ARG A 322 15.18 10.64 0.86
C ARG A 322 15.84 9.61 -0.07
N PRO A 323 17.10 9.85 -0.52
CA PRO A 323 17.81 8.94 -1.41
C PRO A 323 17.95 7.50 -0.90
N GLU A 324 17.84 7.27 0.41
CA GLU A 324 17.87 5.91 0.98
C GLU A 324 16.65 5.06 0.57
N TYR A 325 15.54 5.67 0.15
CA TYR A 325 14.41 4.94 -0.45
C TYR A 325 14.67 4.63 -1.92
N ALA A 326 15.74 3.86 -2.17
CA ALA A 326 16.27 3.60 -3.50
C ALA A 326 15.38 2.70 -4.37
N VAL A 327 14.51 1.90 -3.74
CA VAL A 327 13.63 0.94 -4.40
C VAL A 327 12.20 1.14 -3.86
N PRO A 328 11.22 1.52 -4.70
CA PRO A 328 9.83 1.57 -4.28
C PRO A 328 9.35 0.19 -3.83
N VAL A 329 8.58 0.10 -2.74
CA VAL A 329 8.04 -1.20 -2.24
C VAL A 329 6.52 -1.23 -2.15
N GLY A 330 5.85 -0.18 -2.62
CA GLY A 330 4.39 -0.04 -2.61
C GLY A 330 3.87 0.87 -1.50
N VAL A 331 2.61 1.27 -1.61
CA VAL A 331 1.98 2.31 -0.77
C VAL A 331 1.63 1.83 0.65
N TRP A 332 1.65 0.53 0.90
CA TRP A 332 1.43 -0.04 2.23
C TRP A 332 2.39 0.58 3.27
N GLN A 333 3.64 0.86 2.88
CA GLN A 333 4.66 1.41 3.78
C GLN A 333 4.25 2.77 4.35
N ILE A 334 3.50 3.55 3.57
CA ILE A 334 2.99 4.86 3.97
C ILE A 334 1.92 4.66 5.04
N ARG A 335 0.94 3.78 4.78
CA ARG A 335 -0.13 3.49 5.74
C ARG A 335 0.44 2.97 7.07
N GLU A 336 1.37 2.03 7.03
CA GLU A 336 1.98 1.48 8.25
C GLU A 336 2.89 2.51 8.96
N ALA A 337 3.60 3.37 8.22
CA ALA A 337 4.38 4.45 8.80
C ALA A 337 3.50 5.50 9.49
N ILE A 338 2.36 5.84 8.90
CA ILE A 338 1.38 6.76 9.51
C ILE A 338 0.78 6.12 10.76
N ARG A 339 0.30 4.87 10.69
CA ARG A 339 -0.16 4.12 11.88
C ARG A 339 0.90 4.10 12.99
N ALA A 340 2.16 3.87 12.64
CA ALA A 340 3.27 3.87 13.60
C ALA A 340 3.64 5.26 14.12
N ALA A 341 3.39 6.33 13.37
CA ALA A 341 3.53 7.71 13.84
C ALA A 341 2.46 8.04 14.87
N MET A 342 1.19 7.73 14.55
CA MET A 342 0.01 8.10 15.34
C MET A 342 -0.13 7.28 16.63
N LYS A 343 0.60 6.17 16.79
CA LYS A 343 0.72 5.41 18.05
C LYS A 343 1.65 6.06 19.09
N LYS A 344 2.46 7.04 18.71
CA LYS A 344 3.42 7.72 19.60
C LYS A 344 2.76 8.94 20.25
N GLU A 345 3.33 9.41 21.35
CA GLU A 345 2.92 10.70 21.93
C GLU A 345 3.23 11.84 20.95
N PRO A 346 2.26 12.73 20.67
CA PRO A 346 2.47 13.86 19.79
C PRO A 346 3.24 14.99 20.48
N TYR A 347 3.95 15.78 19.69
CA TYR A 347 4.35 17.12 20.10
C TYR A 347 3.13 18.05 20.02
N ILE A 348 2.87 18.81 21.09
CA ILE A 348 1.80 19.81 21.13
C ILE A 348 2.37 21.17 20.74
N ALA A 349 1.92 21.71 19.60
CA ALA A 349 2.31 23.04 19.13
C ALA A 349 1.26 24.10 19.51
N GLY A 350 1.69 25.36 19.59
CA GLY A 350 0.80 26.48 19.90
C GLY A 350 -0.24 26.78 18.81
N ASN A 351 0.09 26.53 17.54
CA ASN A 351 -0.80 26.73 16.39
C ASN A 351 -0.30 25.92 15.17
N PHE A 352 -1.07 25.97 14.08
CA PHE A 352 -0.73 25.30 12.82
C PHE A 352 0.65 25.71 12.28
N ILE A 353 0.98 27.00 12.30
CA ILE A 353 2.23 27.53 11.74
C ILE A 353 3.46 27.05 12.54
N ASP A 354 3.33 26.99 13.86
CA ASP A 354 4.36 26.42 14.75
C ASP A 354 4.49 24.91 14.55
N GLY A 355 3.38 24.22 14.32
CA GLY A 355 3.36 22.79 14.00
C GLY A 355 4.10 22.47 12.72
N VAL A 356 3.85 23.21 11.63
CA VAL A 356 4.58 23.06 10.37
C VAL A 356 6.06 23.41 10.54
N ASN A 357 6.37 24.45 11.31
CA ASN A 357 7.76 24.80 11.62
C ASN A 357 8.47 23.63 12.33
N PHE A 358 7.85 23.07 13.38
CA PHE A 358 8.39 21.91 14.10
C PHE A 358 8.57 20.70 13.18
N ALA A 359 7.55 20.36 12.40
CA ALA A 359 7.60 19.25 11.44
C ALA A 359 8.71 19.40 10.40
N SER A 360 8.94 20.62 9.89
CA SER A 360 9.97 20.87 8.88
C SER A 360 11.41 20.86 9.41
N LYS A 361 11.64 21.05 10.73
CA LYS A 361 13.01 21.10 11.31
C LYS A 361 13.82 19.83 11.11
N ARG A 362 13.14 18.68 11.00
CA ARG A 362 13.77 17.37 10.79
C ARG A 362 13.92 17.02 9.30
N MET A 363 13.27 17.77 8.43
CA MET A 363 13.25 17.60 6.99
C MET A 363 14.32 18.49 6.34
N SER A 364 14.72 18.16 5.12
CA SER A 364 15.57 19.08 4.33
C SER A 364 14.75 20.24 3.72
N ILE A 365 13.45 20.01 3.52
CA ILE A 365 12.52 20.98 2.96
C ILE A 365 12.02 21.92 4.06
N GLY A 366 12.24 23.22 3.87
CA GLY A 366 11.84 24.24 4.83
C GLY A 366 10.34 24.51 4.83
N LYS A 367 9.82 25.00 5.97
CA LYS A 367 8.41 25.41 6.14
C LYS A 367 7.85 26.22 4.97
N SER A 368 8.56 27.27 4.53
CA SER A 368 8.06 28.16 3.48
C SER A 368 7.85 27.44 2.15
N GLU A 369 8.69 26.46 1.86
CA GLU A 369 8.58 25.66 0.64
C GLU A 369 7.38 24.73 0.72
N TRP A 370 7.23 23.93 1.78
CA TRP A 370 6.03 23.10 2.01
C TRP A 370 4.72 23.91 1.91
N LEU A 371 4.65 25.05 2.60
CA LEU A 371 3.45 25.90 2.59
C LEU A 371 3.16 26.52 1.21
N SER A 372 4.16 26.68 0.35
CA SER A 372 3.98 27.21 -1.00
C SER A 372 3.45 26.20 -2.01
N ARG A 373 3.60 24.89 -1.72
CA ARG A 373 3.28 23.80 -2.66
C ARG A 373 1.85 23.26 -2.50
N GLY A 374 1.25 23.40 -1.32
CA GLY A 374 -0.09 22.89 -1.02
C GLY A 374 -1.26 23.83 -1.33
N ARG A 375 -2.48 23.32 -1.17
CA ARG A 375 -3.76 24.03 -1.25
C ARG A 375 -4.34 24.33 0.14
N LEU A 376 -3.90 23.67 1.20
CA LEU A 376 -4.47 23.74 2.55
C LEU A 376 -4.57 25.18 3.08
N LEU A 377 -3.52 26.01 2.93
CA LEU A 377 -3.56 27.41 3.35
C LEU A 377 -4.64 28.23 2.62
N LYS A 378 -4.97 27.88 1.38
CA LYS A 378 -6.06 28.54 0.64
C LYS A 378 -7.42 28.06 1.16
N MET A 379 -7.55 26.76 1.47
CA MET A 379 -8.77 26.18 2.03
C MET A 379 -9.09 26.75 3.42
N LEU A 380 -8.08 26.99 4.25
CA LEU A 380 -8.24 27.63 5.57
C LEU A 380 -8.69 29.10 5.51
N LYS A 381 -8.47 29.79 4.39
CA LYS A 381 -8.94 31.17 4.20
C LYS A 381 -10.40 31.24 3.76
N GLN A 382 -10.99 30.11 3.37
CA GLN A 382 -12.37 30.05 2.94
C GLN A 382 -13.28 30.12 4.17
N LYS A 383 -13.93 31.27 4.35
CA LYS A 383 -14.82 31.50 5.49
C LYS A 383 -16.05 30.59 5.43
N SER A 384 -16.48 30.12 6.60
CA SER A 384 -17.76 29.43 6.75
C SER A 384 -18.92 30.41 6.54
N ILE A 385 -20.08 29.93 6.06
CA ILE A 385 -21.29 30.77 5.90
C ILE A 385 -21.68 31.42 7.24
N SER A 386 -21.47 30.73 8.35
CA SER A 386 -21.67 31.23 9.71
C SER A 386 -20.76 32.39 10.13
N GLU A 387 -19.68 32.68 9.39
CA GLU A 387 -18.82 33.85 9.61
C GLU A 387 -19.23 35.06 8.75
N PHE A 388 -20.22 34.89 7.86
CA PHE A 388 -20.78 35.97 7.04
C PHE A 388 -22.06 36.57 7.62
N PHE A 389 -22.72 35.87 8.54
CA PHE A 389 -23.90 36.32 9.30
C PHE A 389 -23.51 36.55 10.75
#